data_AF-A0A368B6W8-F1
#
_entry.id   AF-A0A368B6W8-F1
#
_cell.length_a   1.000
_cell.length_b   1.000
_cell.length_c   1.000
_cell.angle_alpha   90.00
_cell.angle_beta   90.00
_cell.angle_gamma   90.00
#
_symmetry.space_group_name_H-M   'P 1'
#
loop_
_entity.id
_entity.type
_entity.pdbx_description
1 polymer ?
#
loop_
_entity_poly.entity_id
_entity_poly.type
_entity_poly.pdbx_seq_one_letter_code
_entity_poly.pdbx_strand_id
1 'polypeptide(L)'
;MPKIGKSKGAAFVQGVILVARKCRGRRAVAFCLWSVLSSGLVKVQGEELVEYLTAKKHLEERQWEQAHNLYRMLVDRGPEFLRPHAKLGMFRAAVGLGEGAAALSLLDSSGDDAEILPRDREFWLAATALERAQIPLGEGGKDSIRQLEEALKGIEGRHSHIRLRAELRLVMAELLSRVGQGRRAIQVLTDSLLELQSSEWAGLRAYQKARLARIYMKIGERDWAVSLLEEIRHDPHMDSRHFKVAEAFIEERDLSQSGVMGLVIRDEPACLSVESPGSFELRITAIQGEGKQRIAEKGRVVTQWFNLREDPFRTVNLLAGGSLLEVVDPSTSSSSPAPDPVVIELLESSSARVRFRSRSLSLPFPRFEEYTVYPNGQIFVLLTTEGSLLDQPRMELLLTTPLIDTSDGWQVISPRMNRSVKAGATFEGPHLLLSRLGFAGRHWVVPDDLLLLPAAAGGRLITQVPSDARLSIHRKVSCEGCGKGAKMALQLRIMPSFLEQPDLAEKYRGSYQHPANLVIQEGELVIDDSGDLNSDGYNEGEGCHVVRGAREVELRAGFHDRTDPVIKFVLPGFVGMPDVRIDGKIAHSSSYNLSWADRDTLILRWNGTVPAGGRARITLE
;
A
#
# COMPACT_ATOMS: atom_id res chain seq x y z
N MET A 1 50.31 -54.85 -23.25
CA MET A 1 50.04 -53.72 -24.16
C MET A 1 48.56 -53.35 -24.10
N PRO A 2 48.16 -52.15 -23.67
CA PRO A 2 46.81 -51.63 -23.89
C PRO A 2 46.82 -50.41 -24.84
N LYS A 3 45.82 -50.33 -25.72
CA LYS A 3 45.51 -49.15 -26.55
C LYS A 3 44.35 -48.37 -25.91
N ILE A 4 44.57 -47.08 -25.66
CA ILE A 4 43.56 -46.12 -25.17
C ILE A 4 43.18 -45.18 -26.32
N GLY A 5 41.88 -45.09 -26.62
CA GLY A 5 41.30 -44.13 -27.55
C GLY A 5 41.05 -42.78 -26.89
N LYS A 6 41.50 -41.69 -27.54
CA LYS A 6 41.39 -40.29 -27.08
C LYS A 6 40.04 -39.68 -27.48
N SER A 7 39.35 -39.07 -26.52
CA SER A 7 38.10 -38.32 -26.72
C SER A 7 38.34 -36.87 -27.13
N LYS A 8 37.44 -36.34 -27.97
CA LYS A 8 37.48 -35.01 -28.61
C LYS A 8 37.18 -33.82 -27.68
N GLY A 9 37.28 -33.96 -26.35
CA GLY A 9 36.99 -32.88 -25.39
C GLY A 9 38.13 -31.90 -25.15
N ALA A 10 39.37 -32.27 -25.47
CA ALA A 10 40.55 -31.45 -25.14
C ALA A 10 40.87 -30.33 -26.16
N ALA A 11 40.34 -30.43 -27.40
CA ALA A 11 40.66 -29.45 -28.46
C ALA A 11 39.87 -28.13 -28.32
N PHE A 12 38.68 -28.14 -27.70
CA PHE A 12 37.87 -26.92 -27.52
C PHE A 12 38.40 -26.04 -26.38
N VAL A 13 38.98 -26.65 -25.34
CA VAL A 13 39.52 -25.93 -24.18
C VAL A 13 40.88 -25.29 -24.49
N GLN A 14 41.71 -25.91 -25.34
CA GLN A 14 42.99 -25.30 -25.77
C GLN A 14 42.81 -24.17 -26.79
N GLY A 15 41.77 -24.21 -27.64
CA GLY A 15 41.46 -23.12 -28.59
C GLY A 15 41.08 -21.81 -27.89
N VAL A 16 40.31 -21.88 -26.81
CA VAL A 16 39.88 -20.70 -26.03
C VAL A 16 41.03 -20.10 -25.21
N ILE A 17 41.95 -20.94 -24.71
CA ILE A 17 43.14 -20.47 -23.95
C ILE A 17 44.16 -19.80 -24.88
N LEU A 18 44.29 -20.23 -26.14
CA LEU A 18 45.24 -19.60 -27.08
C LEU A 18 44.76 -18.23 -27.59
N VAL A 19 43.45 -18.03 -27.76
CA VAL A 19 42.89 -16.71 -28.12
C VAL A 19 42.97 -15.73 -26.93
N ALA A 20 42.82 -16.21 -25.70
CA ALA A 20 42.98 -15.38 -24.49
C ALA A 20 44.44 -14.93 -24.21
N ARG A 21 45.45 -15.56 -24.83
CA ARG A 21 46.86 -15.14 -24.67
C ARG A 21 47.27 -13.95 -25.55
N LYS A 22 46.42 -13.50 -26.49
CA LYS A 22 46.70 -12.33 -27.34
C LYS A 22 45.92 -11.06 -26.98
N CYS A 23 45.00 -11.11 -26.01
CA CYS A 23 44.27 -9.92 -25.55
C CYS A 23 44.68 -9.57 -24.10
N ARG A 24 45.52 -8.55 -23.94
CA ARG A 24 45.75 -7.90 -22.65
C ARG A 24 44.45 -7.20 -22.20
N GLY A 25 43.70 -7.84 -21.33
CA GLY A 25 42.50 -7.24 -20.72
C GLY A 25 42.02 -8.01 -19.50
N ARG A 26 42.46 -7.61 -18.31
CA ARG A 26 42.02 -8.13 -17.00
C ARG A 26 40.50 -8.01 -16.72
N ARG A 27 39.72 -7.34 -17.59
CA ARG A 27 38.28 -7.09 -17.40
C ARG A 27 37.37 -8.23 -17.88
N ALA A 28 37.76 -9.00 -18.89
CA ALA A 28 36.88 -10.05 -19.45
C ALA A 28 36.78 -11.30 -18.56
N VAL A 29 37.85 -11.64 -17.84
CA VAL A 29 37.87 -12.79 -16.91
C VAL A 29 37.06 -12.47 -15.64
N ALA A 30 37.06 -11.22 -15.18
CA ALA A 30 36.25 -10.78 -14.04
C ALA A 30 34.75 -10.79 -14.35
N PHE A 31 34.33 -10.46 -15.58
CA PHE A 31 32.92 -10.42 -15.98
C PHE A 31 32.28 -11.82 -16.03
N CYS A 32 33.01 -12.84 -16.51
CA CYS A 32 32.52 -14.22 -16.55
C CYS A 32 32.52 -14.92 -15.18
N LEU A 33 33.43 -14.55 -14.27
CA LEU A 33 33.38 -15.01 -12.88
C LEU A 33 32.28 -14.30 -12.09
N TRP A 34 32.00 -13.02 -12.37
CA TRP A 34 30.90 -12.28 -11.75
C TRP A 34 29.53 -12.79 -12.19
N SER A 35 29.32 -13.14 -13.47
CA SER A 35 28.03 -13.66 -13.95
C SER A 35 27.67 -15.06 -13.39
N VAL A 36 28.68 -15.88 -13.10
CA VAL A 36 28.50 -17.20 -12.47
C VAL A 36 28.35 -17.09 -10.94
N LEU A 37 29.03 -16.12 -10.29
CA LEU A 37 28.82 -15.84 -8.86
C LEU A 37 27.51 -15.10 -8.58
N SER A 38 27.04 -14.23 -9.50
CA SER A 38 25.79 -13.48 -9.34
C SER A 38 24.57 -14.37 -9.49
N SER A 39 24.60 -15.41 -10.34
CA SER A 39 23.51 -16.38 -10.47
C SER A 39 23.35 -17.28 -9.23
N GLY A 40 24.46 -17.57 -8.51
CA GLY A 40 24.44 -18.23 -7.20
C GLY A 40 23.94 -17.31 -6.08
N LEU A 41 24.47 -16.09 -5.97
CA LEU A 41 24.05 -15.10 -4.97
C LEU A 41 22.58 -14.66 -5.10
N VAL A 42 22.08 -14.57 -6.34
CA VAL A 42 20.70 -14.19 -6.64
C VAL A 42 19.69 -15.25 -6.18
N LYS A 43 20.11 -16.52 -6.06
CA LYS A 43 19.26 -17.60 -5.53
C LYS A 43 19.19 -17.56 -4.00
N VAL A 44 20.34 -17.35 -3.36
CA VAL A 44 20.49 -17.29 -1.89
C VAL A 44 19.75 -16.08 -1.28
N GLN A 45 19.82 -14.90 -1.91
CA GLN A 45 19.12 -13.70 -1.40
C GLN A 45 17.58 -13.76 -1.48
N GLY A 46 17.04 -14.66 -2.31
CA GLY A 46 15.59 -14.88 -2.39
C GLY A 46 15.05 -15.82 -1.32
N GLU A 47 15.86 -16.81 -0.90
CA GLU A 47 15.49 -17.72 0.18
C GLU A 47 15.48 -16.97 1.52
N GLU A 48 16.44 -16.08 1.76
CA GLU A 48 16.57 -15.30 3.01
C GLU A 48 15.39 -14.32 3.25
N LEU A 49 14.87 -13.64 2.22
CA LEU A 49 13.69 -12.79 2.41
C LEU A 49 12.42 -13.62 2.62
N VAL A 50 12.25 -14.73 1.89
CA VAL A 50 11.15 -15.68 2.15
C VAL A 50 11.21 -16.17 3.60
N GLU A 51 12.40 -16.50 4.11
CA GLU A 51 12.61 -16.89 5.50
C GLU A 51 12.25 -15.75 6.48
N TYR A 52 12.58 -14.49 6.17
CA TYR A 52 12.22 -13.35 7.01
C TYR A 52 10.72 -13.16 7.11
N LEU A 53 10.03 -13.23 5.98
CA LEU A 53 8.59 -13.07 5.92
C LEU A 53 7.89 -14.30 6.53
N THR A 54 8.45 -15.50 6.37
CA THR A 54 7.98 -16.70 7.08
C THR A 54 8.15 -16.55 8.60
N ALA A 55 9.27 -15.98 9.05
CA ALA A 55 9.51 -15.70 10.46
C ALA A 55 8.49 -14.70 11.03
N LYS A 56 8.16 -13.63 10.29
CA LYS A 56 7.17 -12.64 10.71
C LYS A 56 5.76 -13.23 10.73
N LYS A 57 5.36 -14.01 9.72
CA LYS A 57 4.11 -14.77 9.77
C LYS A 57 4.01 -15.64 11.02
N HIS A 58 5.06 -16.39 11.35
CA HIS A 58 5.10 -17.19 12.58
C HIS A 58 4.99 -16.31 13.83
N LEU A 59 5.63 -15.14 13.84
CA LEU A 59 5.52 -14.17 14.93
C LEU A 59 4.06 -13.70 15.12
N GLU A 60 3.35 -13.39 14.05
CA GLU A 60 1.95 -12.94 14.08
C GLU A 60 0.99 -14.07 14.52
N GLU A 61 1.24 -15.30 14.06
CA GLU A 61 0.52 -16.51 14.46
C GLU A 61 0.89 -17.00 15.87
N ARG A 62 1.73 -16.27 16.60
CA ARG A 62 2.22 -16.60 17.94
C ARG A 62 3.01 -17.92 18.01
N GLN A 63 3.59 -18.33 16.89
CA GLN A 63 4.48 -19.47 16.75
C GLN A 63 5.91 -19.02 17.04
N TRP A 64 6.14 -18.68 18.32
CA TRP A 64 7.32 -17.93 18.75
C TRP A 64 8.64 -18.66 18.51
N GLU A 65 8.70 -19.98 18.74
CA GLU A 65 9.91 -20.77 18.52
C GLU A 65 10.30 -20.81 17.04
N GLN A 66 9.31 -21.00 16.16
CA GLN A 66 9.51 -21.03 14.71
C GLN A 66 10.01 -19.67 14.21
N ALA A 67 9.36 -18.59 14.64
CA ALA A 67 9.78 -17.23 14.34
C ALA A 67 11.21 -16.95 14.83
N HIS A 68 11.50 -17.29 16.09
CA HIS A 68 12.81 -17.06 16.70
C HIS A 68 13.93 -17.79 15.96
N ASN A 69 13.71 -19.05 15.58
CA ASN A 69 14.70 -19.85 14.86
C ASN A 69 15.00 -19.28 13.47
N LEU A 70 13.97 -18.89 12.71
CA LEU A 70 14.15 -18.29 11.40
C LEU A 70 14.83 -16.92 11.49
N TYR A 71 14.41 -16.07 12.43
CA TYR A 71 15.09 -14.78 12.64
C TYR A 71 16.56 -14.96 13.05
N ARG A 72 16.88 -15.93 13.91
CA ARG A 72 18.27 -16.24 14.25
C ARG A 72 19.09 -16.58 13.02
N MET A 73 18.58 -17.44 12.13
CA MET A 73 19.28 -17.78 10.89
C MET A 73 19.53 -16.55 10.01
N LEU A 74 18.58 -15.62 9.97
CA LEU A 74 18.69 -14.39 9.18
C LEU A 74 19.65 -13.36 9.77
N VAL A 75 19.74 -13.29 11.09
CA VAL A 75 20.77 -12.48 11.76
C VAL A 75 22.15 -13.04 11.45
N ASP A 76 22.32 -14.37 11.51
CA ASP A 76 23.61 -15.02 11.33
C ASP A 76 24.09 -15.04 9.86
N ARG A 77 23.17 -15.23 8.91
CA ARG A 77 23.50 -15.53 7.51
C ARG A 77 22.82 -14.62 6.50
N GLY A 78 21.80 -13.88 6.92
CA GLY A 78 21.04 -13.00 6.04
C GLY A 78 21.83 -11.77 5.59
N PRO A 79 21.26 -11.00 4.64
CA PRO A 79 21.93 -9.85 4.06
C PRO A 79 21.96 -8.68 5.05
N GLU A 80 23.03 -7.90 5.02
CA GLU A 80 23.31 -6.81 5.98
C GLU A 80 22.11 -5.87 6.21
N PHE A 81 21.36 -5.53 5.16
CA PHE A 81 20.20 -4.66 5.27
C PHE A 81 19.00 -5.27 6.02
N LEU A 82 18.87 -6.61 6.08
CA LEU A 82 17.78 -7.28 6.81
C LEU A 82 18.14 -7.57 8.27
N ARG A 83 19.44 -7.61 8.62
CA ARG A 83 19.88 -8.02 9.95
C ARG A 83 19.30 -7.16 11.07
N PRO A 84 19.25 -5.81 10.98
CA PRO A 84 18.62 -4.99 12.02
C PRO A 84 17.14 -5.33 12.22
N HIS A 85 16.41 -5.57 11.13
CA HIS A 85 15.00 -5.96 11.18
C HIS A 85 14.81 -7.39 11.71
N ALA A 86 15.70 -8.33 11.35
CA ALA A 86 15.68 -9.70 11.83
C ALA A 86 16.05 -9.80 13.31
N LYS A 87 17.02 -9.01 13.79
CA LYS A 87 17.35 -8.87 15.22
C LYS A 87 16.13 -8.40 16.01
N LEU A 88 15.37 -7.45 15.47
CA LEU A 88 14.15 -6.99 16.11
C LEU A 88 13.03 -8.04 16.10
N GLY A 89 12.87 -8.77 14.99
CA GLY A 89 11.95 -9.92 14.93
C GLY A 89 12.32 -11.00 15.95
N MET A 90 13.61 -11.32 16.05
CA MET A 90 14.16 -12.27 17.03
C MET A 90 13.89 -11.81 18.46
N PHE A 91 14.12 -10.52 18.75
CA PHE A 91 13.78 -9.91 20.02
C PHE A 91 12.32 -10.14 20.40
N ARG A 92 11.37 -9.83 19.50
CA ARG A 92 9.94 -10.01 19.76
C ARG A 92 9.56 -11.46 19.95
N ALA A 93 10.14 -12.37 19.17
CA ALA A 93 9.92 -13.80 19.35
C ALA A 93 10.41 -14.28 20.72
N ALA A 94 11.58 -13.80 21.17
CA ALA A 94 12.11 -14.08 22.51
C ALA A 94 11.20 -13.52 23.61
N VAL A 95 10.64 -12.32 23.44
CA VAL A 95 9.61 -11.77 24.36
C VAL A 95 8.38 -12.68 24.39
N GLY A 96 7.90 -13.14 23.24
CA GLY A 96 6.76 -14.07 23.14
C GLY A 96 7.00 -15.43 23.82
N LEU A 97 8.25 -15.89 23.86
CA LEU A 97 8.69 -17.08 24.60
C LEU A 97 8.82 -16.86 26.12
N GLY A 98 8.69 -15.62 26.60
CA GLY A 98 8.93 -15.27 27.99
C GLY A 98 10.42 -15.08 28.34
N GLU A 99 11.31 -15.05 27.34
CA GLU A 99 12.76 -14.91 27.51
C GLU A 99 13.20 -13.43 27.57
N GLY A 100 12.55 -12.63 28.43
CA GLY A 100 12.72 -11.17 28.47
C GLY A 100 14.18 -10.71 28.65
N ALA A 101 14.99 -11.44 29.44
CA ALA A 101 16.40 -11.10 29.64
C ALA A 101 17.26 -11.34 28.38
N ALA A 102 17.02 -12.44 27.67
CA ALA A 102 17.70 -12.73 26.41
C ALA A 102 17.27 -11.74 25.33
N ALA A 103 15.97 -11.41 25.27
CA ALA A 103 15.44 -10.37 24.40
C ALA A 103 16.15 -9.02 24.61
N LEU A 104 16.28 -8.56 25.85
CA LEU A 104 16.97 -7.29 26.14
C LEU A 104 18.44 -7.30 25.69
N SER A 105 19.17 -8.41 25.87
CA SER A 105 20.55 -8.55 25.40
C SER A 105 20.68 -8.44 23.87
N LEU A 106 19.68 -8.92 23.11
CA LEU A 106 19.66 -8.79 21.65
C LEU A 106 19.57 -7.32 21.23
N LEU A 107 18.76 -6.54 21.93
CA LEU A 107 18.68 -5.10 21.69
C LEU A 107 19.95 -4.35 22.11
N ASP A 108 20.60 -4.75 23.21
CA ASP A 108 21.87 -4.13 23.64
C ASP A 108 22.97 -4.34 22.59
N SER A 109 22.99 -5.53 21.97
CA SER A 109 23.92 -5.83 20.87
C SER A 109 23.58 -5.15 19.54
N SER A 110 22.41 -4.51 19.41
CA SER A 110 21.96 -3.87 18.16
C SER A 110 22.43 -2.42 18.00
N GLY A 111 22.79 -1.73 19.10
CA GLY A 111 23.22 -0.32 19.08
C GLY A 111 24.69 -0.09 18.70
N ASP A 112 25.50 -1.15 18.73
CA ASP A 112 26.95 -1.14 18.49
C ASP A 112 27.37 -1.87 17.20
N ASP A 113 26.41 -2.31 16.38
CA ASP A 113 26.72 -2.92 15.08
C ASP A 113 27.44 -1.92 14.18
N ALA A 114 28.68 -2.24 13.83
CA ALA A 114 29.45 -1.56 12.78
C ALA A 114 28.77 -1.59 11.39
N GLU A 115 27.68 -2.34 11.27
CA GLU A 115 26.89 -2.58 10.06
C GLU A 115 25.74 -1.57 9.87
N ILE A 116 25.39 -0.78 10.90
CA ILE A 116 24.40 0.31 10.78
C ILE A 116 25.10 1.52 10.17
N LEU A 117 24.54 2.06 9.08
CA LEU A 117 25.03 3.30 8.49
C LEU A 117 25.03 4.41 9.55
N PRO A 118 26.12 5.19 9.72
CA PRO A 118 26.23 6.20 10.78
C PRO A 118 25.09 7.21 10.83
N ARG A 119 24.42 7.46 9.70
CA ARG A 119 23.27 8.39 9.59
C ARG A 119 21.95 7.80 10.13
N ASP A 120 21.83 6.48 10.16
CA ASP A 120 20.61 5.75 10.55
C ASP A 120 20.70 5.29 12.02
N ARG A 121 21.87 5.47 12.65
CA ARG A 121 22.13 5.07 14.04
C ARG A 121 21.12 5.67 15.01
N GLU A 122 20.83 6.97 14.89
CA GLU A 122 19.88 7.65 15.78
C GLU A 122 18.45 7.15 15.60
N PHE A 123 18.07 6.81 14.35
CA PHE A 123 16.78 6.20 14.05
C PHE A 123 16.65 4.81 14.68
N TRP A 124 17.66 3.95 14.50
CA TRP A 124 17.68 2.61 15.09
C TRP A 124 17.74 2.63 16.62
N LEU A 125 18.45 3.60 17.22
CA LEU A 125 18.41 3.81 18.67
C LEU A 125 16.99 4.19 19.15
N ALA A 126 16.29 5.05 18.42
CA ALA A 126 14.91 5.39 18.75
C ALA A 126 13.94 4.21 18.57
N ALA A 127 14.07 3.46 17.47
CA ALA A 127 13.24 2.29 17.21
C ALA A 127 13.45 1.18 18.26
N THR A 128 14.70 0.90 18.64
CA THR A 128 15.00 -0.09 19.69
C THR A 128 14.53 0.37 21.07
N ALA A 129 14.60 1.67 21.39
CA ALA A 129 14.05 2.22 22.63
C ALA A 129 12.52 2.06 22.70
N LEU A 130 11.80 2.29 21.59
CA LEU A 130 10.35 2.05 21.50
C LEU A 130 9.98 0.58 21.77
N GLU A 131 10.79 -0.35 21.28
CA GLU A 131 10.55 -1.79 21.45
C GLU A 131 10.82 -2.27 22.87
N ARG A 132 11.88 -1.75 23.51
CA ARG A 132 12.13 -2.00 24.94
C ARG A 132 10.99 -1.53 25.82
N ALA A 133 10.45 -0.35 25.51
CA ALA A 133 9.36 0.25 26.27
C ALA A 133 8.07 -0.59 26.25
N GLN A 134 7.93 -1.54 25.33
CA GLN A 134 6.77 -2.41 25.22
C GLN A 134 6.86 -3.65 26.13
N ILE A 135 8.06 -4.03 26.61
CA ILE A 135 8.18 -5.17 27.52
C ILE A 135 7.57 -4.79 28.87
N PRO A 136 6.57 -5.54 29.37
CA PRO A 136 6.05 -5.35 30.72
C PRO A 136 7.10 -5.78 31.74
N LEU A 137 7.98 -4.85 32.11
CA LEU A 137 8.97 -5.08 33.16
C LEU A 137 8.32 -4.85 34.52
N GLY A 138 8.43 -5.85 35.42
CA GLY A 138 8.25 -5.61 36.85
C GLY A 138 9.25 -4.56 37.32
N GLU A 139 8.76 -3.53 38.02
CA GLU A 139 9.49 -2.34 38.55
C GLU A 139 10.42 -1.54 37.59
N GLY A 140 10.60 -1.95 36.33
CA GLY A 140 11.60 -1.43 35.38
C GLY A 140 11.19 -0.24 34.49
N GLY A 141 10.01 0.37 34.70
CA GLY A 141 9.53 1.45 33.83
C GLY A 141 10.44 2.69 33.76
N LYS A 142 11.26 2.92 34.80
CA LYS A 142 12.18 4.07 34.86
C LYS A 142 13.33 3.99 33.86
N ASP A 143 13.88 2.79 33.62
CA ASP A 143 14.98 2.61 32.68
C ASP A 143 14.51 2.77 31.23
N SER A 144 13.33 2.24 30.90
CA SER A 144 12.70 2.45 29.59
C SER A 144 12.42 3.94 29.34
N ILE A 145 11.91 4.67 30.34
CA ILE A 145 11.70 6.13 30.23
C ILE A 145 13.04 6.84 29.94
N ARG A 146 14.11 6.53 30.69
CA ARG A 146 15.43 7.14 30.46
C ARG A 146 15.95 6.90 29.04
N GLN A 147 15.80 5.68 28.52
CA GLN A 147 16.24 5.34 27.16
C GLN A 147 15.42 6.08 26.09
N LEU A 148 14.11 6.22 26.28
CA LEU A 148 13.27 7.04 25.39
C LEU A 148 13.70 8.51 25.40
N GLU A 149 14.09 9.05 26.55
CA GLU A 149 14.62 10.42 26.66
C GLU A 149 15.97 10.59 25.96
N GLU A 150 16.87 9.63 26.09
CA GLU A 150 18.16 9.62 25.39
C GLU A 150 17.97 9.53 23.87
N ALA A 151 17.09 8.64 23.41
CA ALA A 151 16.73 8.52 22.00
C ALA A 151 16.13 9.83 21.46
N LEU A 152 15.20 10.44 22.21
CA LEU A 152 14.54 11.69 21.82
C LEU A 152 15.55 12.84 21.62
N LYS A 153 16.55 12.95 22.51
CA LYS A 153 17.66 13.92 22.38
C LYS A 153 18.50 13.65 21.14
N GLY A 154 18.74 12.39 20.82
CA GLY A 154 19.53 11.99 19.65
C GLY A 154 18.91 12.41 18.32
N ILE A 155 17.58 12.48 18.25
CA ILE A 155 16.85 12.84 17.01
C ILE A 155 16.25 14.26 17.04
N GLU A 156 16.57 15.07 18.06
CA GLU A 156 16.01 16.40 18.26
C GLU A 156 16.39 17.38 17.14
N GLY A 157 15.47 18.29 16.78
CA GLY A 157 15.73 19.34 15.78
C GLY A 157 15.68 18.92 14.31
N ARG A 158 15.56 17.62 13.98
CA ARG A 158 15.39 17.15 12.59
C ARG A 158 13.92 17.12 12.18
N HIS A 159 13.58 17.88 11.14
CA HIS A 159 12.21 17.94 10.62
C HIS A 159 11.72 16.57 10.13
N SER A 160 12.60 15.77 9.51
CA SER A 160 12.26 14.41 9.04
C SER A 160 11.91 13.43 10.16
N HIS A 161 12.22 13.74 11.43
CA HIS A 161 11.93 12.88 12.57
C HIS A 161 10.73 13.37 13.42
N ILE A 162 9.96 14.39 12.98
CA ILE A 162 8.80 14.91 13.75
C ILE A 162 7.86 13.77 14.18
N ARG A 163 7.52 12.89 13.25
CA ARG A 163 6.68 11.73 13.53
C ARG A 163 7.31 10.86 14.63
N LEU A 164 8.50 10.30 14.39
CA LEU A 164 9.20 9.43 15.34
C LEU A 164 9.35 10.06 16.74
N ARG A 165 9.58 11.38 16.80
CA ARG A 165 9.62 12.12 18.07
C ARG A 165 8.26 12.15 18.78
N ALA A 166 7.17 12.39 18.06
CA ALA A 166 5.83 12.29 18.63
C ALA A 166 5.52 10.87 19.14
N GLU A 167 5.95 9.85 18.40
CA GLU A 167 5.79 8.43 18.78
C GLU A 167 6.52 8.09 20.09
N LEU A 168 7.80 8.46 20.20
CA LEU A 168 8.58 8.33 21.44
C LEU A 168 7.86 8.98 22.61
N ARG A 169 7.33 10.20 22.42
CA ARG A 169 6.62 10.93 23.47
C ARG A 169 5.31 10.26 23.86
N LEU A 170 4.56 9.69 22.92
CA LEU A 170 3.32 8.96 23.18
C LEU A 170 3.57 7.69 24.02
N VAL A 171 4.59 6.90 23.68
CA VAL A 171 4.98 5.71 24.46
C VAL A 171 5.53 6.11 25.83
N MET A 172 6.39 7.14 25.88
CA MET A 172 6.93 7.65 27.12
C MET A 172 5.83 8.14 28.06
N ALA A 173 4.84 8.87 27.55
CA ALA A 173 3.69 9.34 28.34
C ALA A 173 2.84 8.19 28.87
N GLU A 174 2.68 7.10 28.11
CA GLU A 174 2.02 5.89 28.61
C GLU A 174 2.77 5.26 29.79
N LEU A 175 4.08 5.07 29.64
CA LEU A 175 4.91 4.52 30.72
C LEU A 175 4.88 5.42 31.96
N LEU A 176 5.03 6.73 31.78
CA LEU A 176 4.94 7.74 32.85
C LEU A 176 3.59 7.66 33.57
N SER A 177 2.48 7.53 32.82
CA SER A 177 1.14 7.36 33.39
C SER A 177 1.03 6.07 34.22
N ARG A 178 1.59 4.95 33.75
CA ARG A 178 1.58 3.66 34.47
C ARG A 178 2.37 3.70 35.77
N VAL A 179 3.49 4.42 35.83
CA VAL A 179 4.32 4.57 37.05
C VAL A 179 3.85 5.69 37.98
N GLY A 180 2.62 6.20 37.80
CA GLY A 180 2.03 7.25 38.65
C GLY A 180 2.57 8.67 38.38
N GLN A 181 3.38 8.88 37.34
CA GLN A 181 3.91 10.19 36.94
C GLN A 181 3.01 10.88 35.90
N GLY A 182 1.69 10.86 36.11
CA GLY A 182 0.70 11.41 35.16
C GLY A 182 0.93 12.88 34.79
N ARG A 183 1.39 13.72 35.73
CA ARG A 183 1.72 15.13 35.45
C ARG A 183 2.89 15.29 34.47
N ARG A 184 3.93 14.45 34.60
CA ARG A 184 5.07 14.44 33.66
C ARG A 184 4.65 13.89 32.31
N ALA A 185 3.77 12.88 32.28
CA ALA A 185 3.18 12.38 31.03
C ALA A 185 2.41 13.48 30.28
N ILE A 186 1.61 14.27 31.00
CA ILE A 186 0.90 15.43 30.46
C ILE A 186 1.90 16.44 29.90
N GLN A 187 2.91 16.83 30.66
CA GLN A 187 3.92 17.81 30.22
C GLN A 187 4.60 17.37 28.91
N VAL A 188 5.06 16.12 28.84
CA VAL A 188 5.71 15.55 27.65
C VAL A 188 4.87 15.66 26.39
N LEU A 189 3.56 15.43 26.49
CA LEU A 189 2.65 15.51 25.35
C LEU A 189 2.18 16.94 25.07
N THR A 190 2.00 17.77 26.09
CA THR A 190 1.61 19.17 25.88
C THR A 190 2.71 19.94 25.17
N ASP A 191 3.95 19.79 25.62
CA ASP A 191 5.11 20.53 25.09
C ASP A 191 5.38 20.19 23.61
N SER A 192 5.02 18.98 23.16
CA SER A 192 5.24 18.56 21.77
C SER A 192 4.11 18.90 20.81
N LEU A 193 2.95 19.37 21.28
CA LEU A 193 1.85 19.75 20.39
C LEU A 193 2.24 20.87 19.41
N LEU A 194 3.16 21.75 19.81
CA LEU A 194 3.67 22.83 18.97
C LEU A 194 4.42 22.32 17.73
N GLU A 195 5.06 21.15 17.80
CA GLU A 195 5.74 20.54 16.65
C GLU A 195 4.73 20.02 15.60
N LEU A 196 3.48 19.79 16.00
CA LEU A 196 2.44 19.19 15.17
C LEU A 196 1.45 20.23 14.62
N GLN A 197 1.76 21.53 14.57
CA GLN A 197 0.80 22.56 14.13
C GLN A 197 0.40 22.48 12.66
N SER A 198 1.25 21.91 11.79
CA SER A 198 0.96 21.76 10.36
C SER A 198 -0.33 20.95 10.12
N SER A 199 -1.03 21.25 9.03
CA SER A 199 -2.19 20.48 8.58
C SER A 199 -1.84 19.04 8.22
N GLU A 200 -0.61 18.79 7.77
CA GLU A 200 -0.08 17.45 7.51
C GLU A 200 -0.11 16.55 8.75
N TRP A 201 0.08 17.14 9.93
CA TRP A 201 0.13 16.43 11.21
C TRP A 201 -1.20 16.46 11.97
N ALA A 202 -2.31 16.89 11.34
CA ALA A 202 -3.61 17.01 12.00
C ALA A 202 -4.08 15.68 12.61
N GLY A 203 -3.94 14.56 11.89
CA GLY A 203 -4.29 13.24 12.42
C GLY A 203 -3.49 12.85 13.66
N LEU A 204 -2.16 13.04 13.62
CA LEU A 204 -1.26 12.75 14.74
C LEU A 204 -1.50 13.68 15.93
N ARG A 205 -1.78 14.96 15.67
CA ARG A 205 -2.17 15.95 16.68
C ARG A 205 -3.48 15.56 17.37
N ALA A 206 -4.49 15.12 16.60
CA ALA A 206 -5.75 14.63 17.15
C ALA A 206 -5.54 13.39 18.03
N TYR A 207 -4.74 12.43 17.57
CA TYR A 207 -4.38 11.24 18.35
C TYR A 207 -3.67 11.60 19.67
N GLN A 208 -2.71 12.53 19.61
CA GLN A 208 -1.99 13.00 20.79
C GLN A 208 -2.90 13.71 21.79
N LYS A 209 -3.83 14.57 21.31
CA LYS A 209 -4.84 15.21 22.16
C LYS A 209 -5.80 14.18 22.79
N ALA A 210 -6.24 13.18 22.03
CA ALA A 210 -7.07 12.09 22.57
C ALA A 210 -6.32 11.28 23.64
N ARG A 211 -5.00 11.06 23.46
CA ARG A 211 -4.14 10.41 24.45
C ARG A 211 -3.99 11.24 25.72
N LEU A 212 -3.77 12.55 25.58
CA LEU A 212 -3.75 13.51 26.69
C LEU A 212 -5.06 13.48 27.46
N ALA A 213 -6.20 13.54 26.77
CA ALA A 213 -7.53 13.51 27.38
C ALA A 213 -7.74 12.22 28.18
N ARG A 214 -7.30 11.07 27.67
CA ARG A 214 -7.34 9.79 28.41
C ARG A 214 -6.48 9.81 29.68
N ILE A 215 -5.31 10.46 29.65
CA ILE A 215 -4.46 10.62 30.85
C ILE A 215 -5.16 11.52 31.87
N TYR A 216 -5.73 12.65 31.44
CA TYR A 216 -6.51 13.55 32.30
C TYR A 216 -7.70 12.84 32.95
N MET A 217 -8.46 12.05 32.19
CA MET A 217 -9.54 11.21 32.73
C MET A 217 -9.06 10.26 33.82
N LYS A 218 -7.89 9.61 33.63
CA LYS A 218 -7.32 8.67 34.62
C LYS A 218 -6.91 9.36 35.93
N ILE A 219 -6.50 10.62 35.88
CA ILE A 219 -6.11 11.38 37.09
C ILE A 219 -7.27 12.17 37.72
N GLY A 220 -8.49 12.02 37.19
CA GLY A 220 -9.71 12.66 37.73
C GLY A 220 -10.02 14.06 37.18
N GLU A 221 -9.25 14.55 36.21
CA GLU A 221 -9.33 15.90 35.66
C GLU A 221 -10.24 15.93 34.40
N ARG A 222 -11.52 15.65 34.58
CA ARG A 222 -12.47 15.45 33.47
C ARG A 222 -12.67 16.71 32.61
N ASP A 223 -12.66 17.88 33.22
CA ASP A 223 -12.89 19.14 32.49
C ASP A 223 -11.79 19.43 31.46
N TRP A 224 -10.55 19.04 31.78
CA TRP A 224 -9.41 19.13 30.85
C TRP A 224 -9.54 18.15 29.68
N ALA A 225 -10.04 16.93 29.93
CA ALA A 225 -10.30 15.97 28.87
C ALA A 225 -11.40 16.45 27.90
N VAL A 226 -12.47 17.06 28.43
CA VAL A 226 -13.53 17.68 27.62
C VAL A 226 -12.97 18.86 26.81
N SER A 227 -12.14 19.70 27.45
CA SER A 227 -11.51 20.85 26.78
C SER A 227 -10.67 20.40 25.58
N LEU A 228 -9.89 19.32 25.71
CA LEU A 228 -9.10 18.76 24.60
C LEU A 228 -9.98 18.19 23.47
N LEU A 229 -11.13 17.60 23.79
CA LEU A 229 -12.08 17.13 22.80
C LEU A 229 -12.72 18.30 22.04
N GLU A 230 -13.07 19.39 22.73
CA GLU A 230 -13.55 20.62 22.08
C GLU A 230 -12.46 21.27 21.23
N GLU A 231 -11.19 21.24 21.67
CA GLU A 231 -10.08 21.68 20.84
C GLU A 231 -9.94 20.85 19.55
N ILE A 232 -10.16 19.53 19.59
CA ILE A 232 -10.19 18.70 18.38
C ILE A 232 -11.37 19.10 17.49
N ARG A 233 -12.54 19.35 18.08
CA ARG A 233 -13.76 19.75 17.35
C ARG A 233 -13.60 21.10 16.64
N HIS A 234 -12.85 22.02 17.23
CA HIS A 234 -12.67 23.39 16.75
C HIS A 234 -11.33 23.62 16.02
N ASP A 235 -10.50 22.60 15.85
CA ASP A 235 -9.25 22.71 15.09
C ASP A 235 -9.58 22.86 13.58
N PRO A 236 -9.10 23.92 12.91
CA PRO A 236 -9.46 24.19 11.51
C PRO A 236 -8.87 23.19 10.51
N HIS A 237 -7.95 22.33 10.93
CA HIS A 237 -7.36 21.28 10.08
C HIS A 237 -7.92 19.89 10.38
N MET A 238 -8.88 19.77 11.30
CA MET A 238 -9.55 18.53 11.65
C MET A 238 -11.01 18.56 11.20
N ASP A 239 -11.55 17.38 10.89
CA ASP A 239 -12.96 17.21 10.56
C ASP A 239 -13.72 16.52 11.70
N SER A 240 -15.05 16.46 11.58
CA SER A 240 -15.93 15.81 12.56
C SER A 240 -15.56 14.34 12.85
N ARG A 241 -14.83 13.66 11.96
CA ARG A 241 -14.39 12.29 12.15
C ARG A 241 -13.28 12.22 13.19
N HIS A 242 -12.31 13.13 13.17
CA HIS A 242 -11.24 13.15 14.18
C HIS A 242 -11.83 13.25 15.60
N PHE A 243 -12.86 14.08 15.77
CA PHE A 243 -13.62 14.18 17.02
C PHE A 243 -14.28 12.85 17.40
N LYS A 244 -15.06 12.23 16.50
CA LYS A 244 -15.75 10.95 16.76
C LYS A 244 -14.79 9.82 17.10
N VAL A 245 -13.66 9.74 16.39
CA VAL A 245 -12.61 8.75 16.63
C VAL A 245 -11.93 9.01 17.98
N ALA A 246 -11.65 10.27 18.33
CA ALA A 246 -11.10 10.64 19.63
C ALA A 246 -12.05 10.29 20.78
N GLU A 247 -13.34 10.59 20.65
CA GLU A 247 -14.37 10.26 21.64
C GLU A 247 -14.44 8.73 21.85
N ALA A 248 -14.57 7.97 20.76
CA ALA A 248 -14.59 6.51 20.82
C ALA A 248 -13.30 5.93 21.41
N PHE A 249 -12.14 6.51 21.09
CA PHE A 249 -10.85 6.09 21.64
C PHE A 249 -10.75 6.32 23.16
N ILE A 250 -11.25 7.46 23.66
CA ILE A 250 -11.24 7.79 25.09
C ILE A 250 -12.21 6.87 25.86
N GLU A 251 -13.35 6.56 25.25
CA GLU A 251 -14.39 5.68 25.82
C GLU A 251 -14.12 4.19 25.60
N GLU A 252 -13.02 3.83 24.93
CA GLU A 252 -12.65 2.45 24.60
C GLU A 252 -13.72 1.71 23.78
N ARG A 253 -14.47 2.46 22.95
CA ARG A 253 -15.44 1.91 21.99
C ARG A 253 -14.73 1.31 20.78
N ASP A 254 -15.20 0.14 20.36
CA ASP A 254 -14.69 -0.54 19.16
C ASP A 254 -15.22 0.14 17.89
N LEU A 255 -14.30 0.73 17.11
CA LEU A 255 -14.59 1.37 15.83
C LEU A 255 -14.55 0.39 14.65
N SER A 256 -14.11 -0.86 14.85
CA SER A 256 -13.91 -1.83 13.78
C SER A 256 -15.21 -2.41 13.21
N GLN A 257 -16.35 -2.15 13.85
CA GLN A 257 -17.64 -2.80 13.55
C GLN A 257 -18.60 -1.96 12.69
N SER A 258 -18.23 -0.76 12.25
CA SER A 258 -19.08 -0.04 11.28
C SER A 258 -18.95 -0.71 9.91
N GLY A 259 -19.94 -1.53 9.53
CA GLY A 259 -19.95 -2.21 8.24
C GLY A 259 -19.72 -1.24 7.07
N VAL A 260 -19.00 -1.70 6.05
CA VAL A 260 -18.75 -0.93 4.82
C VAL A 260 -20.07 -0.81 4.05
N MET A 261 -20.82 0.27 4.32
CA MET A 261 -22.14 0.51 3.73
C MET A 261 -22.07 1.16 2.33
N GLY A 262 -20.93 1.73 1.94
CA GLY A 262 -20.75 2.45 0.67
C GLY A 262 -19.75 3.59 0.77
N LEU A 263 -19.56 4.31 -0.33
CA LEU A 263 -18.71 5.50 -0.37
C LEU A 263 -19.45 6.76 0.09
N VAL A 264 -18.72 7.62 0.79
CA VAL A 264 -19.12 8.96 1.21
C VAL A 264 -18.17 9.95 0.54
N ILE A 265 -18.73 10.95 -0.11
CA ILE A 265 -17.96 11.96 -0.85
C ILE A 265 -18.11 13.29 -0.10
N ARG A 266 -16.98 13.93 0.22
CA ARG A 266 -16.95 15.28 0.78
C ARG A 266 -16.31 16.21 -0.23
N ASP A 267 -17.09 17.18 -0.66
CA ASP A 267 -16.70 18.22 -1.61
C ASP A 267 -16.30 19.47 -0.83
N GLU A 268 -14.99 19.70 -0.68
CA GLU A 268 -14.44 20.92 -0.11
C GLU A 268 -13.80 21.78 -1.22
N PRO A 269 -13.74 23.12 -1.06
CA PRO A 269 -13.23 24.01 -2.12
C PRO A 269 -11.82 23.70 -2.63
N ALA A 270 -10.95 23.18 -1.76
CA ALA A 270 -9.57 22.83 -2.07
C ALA A 270 -9.30 21.31 -2.08
N CYS A 271 -10.31 20.49 -1.79
CA CYS A 271 -10.15 19.05 -1.67
C CYS A 271 -11.43 18.28 -1.99
N LEU A 272 -11.32 17.23 -2.80
CA LEU A 272 -12.36 16.20 -2.90
C LEU A 272 -11.90 14.98 -2.11
N SER A 273 -12.69 14.58 -1.11
CA SER A 273 -12.44 13.38 -0.30
C SER A 273 -13.43 12.28 -0.67
N VAL A 274 -12.91 11.09 -0.94
CA VAL A 274 -13.67 9.87 -1.19
C VAL A 274 -13.36 8.90 -0.05
N GLU A 275 -14.34 8.68 0.82
CA GLU A 275 -14.19 7.85 2.01
C GLU A 275 -15.06 6.61 1.94
N SER A 276 -14.50 5.46 2.30
CA SER A 276 -15.24 4.28 2.72
C SER A 276 -15.14 4.19 4.25
N PRO A 277 -16.22 4.47 5.00
CA PRO A 277 -16.16 4.52 6.46
C PRO A 277 -15.60 3.23 7.06
N GLY A 278 -14.53 3.36 7.85
CA GLY A 278 -13.87 2.21 8.50
C GLY A 278 -12.97 1.38 7.59
N SER A 279 -12.82 1.77 6.31
CA SER A 279 -11.91 1.10 5.37
C SER A 279 -10.79 2.03 4.92
N PHE A 280 -11.08 3.09 4.17
CA PHE A 280 -10.05 3.98 3.61
C PHE A 280 -10.58 5.38 3.33
N GLU A 281 -9.67 6.33 3.14
CA GLU A 281 -9.97 7.64 2.55
C GLU A 281 -8.94 7.99 1.47
N LEU A 282 -9.43 8.48 0.33
CA LEU A 282 -8.65 9.11 -0.73
C LEU A 282 -8.93 10.60 -0.72
N ARG A 283 -7.88 11.41 -0.89
CA ARG A 283 -8.02 12.85 -1.07
C ARG A 283 -7.36 13.32 -2.35
N ILE A 284 -8.09 14.17 -3.05
CA ILE A 284 -7.70 14.83 -4.29
C ILE A 284 -7.57 16.31 -3.94
N THR A 285 -6.34 16.81 -3.88
CA THR A 285 -6.09 18.25 -3.61
C THR A 285 -6.20 19.01 -4.93
N ALA A 286 -7.34 19.66 -5.13
CA ALA A 286 -7.62 20.42 -6.34
C ALA A 286 -8.61 21.55 -6.03
N ILE A 287 -8.36 22.71 -6.64
CA ILE A 287 -9.22 23.89 -6.51
C ILE A 287 -10.47 23.65 -7.36
N GLN A 288 -11.64 24.00 -6.82
CA GLN A 288 -12.90 23.91 -7.56
C GLN A 288 -12.85 24.78 -8.83
N GLY A 289 -13.14 24.16 -9.98
CA GLY A 289 -13.27 24.82 -11.29
C GLY A 289 -14.75 25.00 -11.66
N GLU A 290 -15.03 25.15 -12.96
CA GLU A 290 -16.40 25.27 -13.45
C GLU A 290 -17.16 23.91 -13.43
N GLY A 291 -18.38 23.92 -12.91
CA GLY A 291 -19.25 22.74 -12.88
C GLY A 291 -18.66 21.59 -12.04
N LYS A 292 -18.45 20.43 -12.67
CA LYS A 292 -17.87 19.22 -12.06
C LYS A 292 -16.35 19.14 -12.17
N GLN A 293 -15.70 20.19 -12.69
CA GLN A 293 -14.26 20.21 -12.91
C GLN A 293 -13.52 20.75 -11.70
N ARG A 294 -12.30 20.26 -11.52
CA ARG A 294 -11.32 20.76 -10.55
C ARG A 294 -9.97 20.92 -11.21
N ILE A 295 -9.16 21.82 -10.67
CA ILE A 295 -7.82 22.13 -11.20
C ILE A 295 -6.80 21.79 -10.12
N ALA A 296 -5.91 20.86 -10.43
CA ALA A 296 -4.76 20.53 -9.60
C ALA A 296 -3.52 21.22 -10.16
N GLU A 297 -3.09 22.32 -9.53
CA GLU A 297 -1.98 23.17 -10.02
C GLU A 297 -0.63 22.45 -10.08
N LYS A 298 -0.43 21.44 -9.24
CA LYS A 298 0.82 20.68 -9.13
C LYS A 298 0.79 19.37 -9.91
N GLY A 299 -0.12 19.19 -10.86
CA GLY A 299 -0.19 17.97 -11.66
C GLY A 299 -0.49 16.67 -10.92
N ARG A 300 -0.81 16.74 -9.62
CA ARG A 300 -1.06 15.58 -8.76
C ARG A 300 -2.56 15.35 -8.66
N VAL A 301 -2.99 14.11 -8.86
CA VAL A 301 -4.41 13.75 -8.85
C VAL A 301 -4.83 13.33 -7.45
N VAL A 302 -4.39 12.15 -7.00
CA VAL A 302 -4.67 11.64 -5.65
C VAL A 302 -3.46 11.90 -4.77
N THR A 303 -3.58 12.80 -3.81
CA THR A 303 -2.46 13.30 -2.99
C THR A 303 -2.35 12.65 -1.61
N GLN A 304 -3.46 12.08 -1.11
CA GLN A 304 -3.46 11.34 0.15
C GLN A 304 -4.28 10.06 0.03
N TRP A 305 -3.77 8.99 0.63
CA TRP A 305 -4.49 7.73 0.81
C TRP A 305 -4.27 7.23 2.25
N PHE A 306 -5.34 7.08 3.01
CA PHE A 306 -5.32 6.63 4.39
C PHE A 306 -6.02 5.28 4.53
N ASN A 307 -5.45 4.37 5.31
CA ASN A 307 -6.10 3.14 5.74
C ASN A 307 -6.79 3.36 7.08
N LEU A 308 -8.11 3.55 7.03
CA LEU A 308 -8.90 3.87 8.21
C LEU A 308 -9.19 2.66 9.10
N ARG A 309 -8.93 1.45 8.61
CA ARG A 309 -9.10 0.22 9.38
C ARG A 309 -8.01 0.10 10.45
N GLU A 310 -6.77 0.35 10.07
CA GLU A 310 -5.61 0.26 10.96
C GLU A 310 -5.24 1.61 11.59
N ASP A 311 -5.51 2.72 10.90
CA ASP A 311 -5.17 4.09 11.32
C ASP A 311 -6.39 5.02 11.22
N PRO A 312 -7.38 4.88 12.14
CA PRO A 312 -8.63 5.66 12.07
C PRO A 312 -8.42 7.17 12.29
N PHE A 313 -7.30 7.57 12.90
CA PHE A 313 -6.90 8.96 13.10
C PHE A 313 -6.20 9.58 11.89
N ARG A 314 -5.91 8.81 10.83
CA ARG A 314 -5.20 9.29 9.62
C ARG A 314 -3.82 9.87 9.96
N THR A 315 -3.12 9.22 10.87
CA THR A 315 -1.76 9.61 11.24
C THR A 315 -0.76 9.36 10.10
N VAL A 316 -1.02 8.44 9.17
CA VAL A 316 -0.11 8.02 8.08
C VAL A 316 -0.74 8.27 6.71
N ASN A 317 -0.16 9.19 5.92
CA ASN A 317 -0.44 9.24 4.48
C ASN A 317 0.41 8.19 3.73
N LEU A 318 -0.24 7.24 3.07
CA LEU A 318 0.44 6.20 2.27
C LEU A 318 1.21 6.74 1.06
N LEU A 319 0.89 7.95 0.62
CA LEU A 319 1.57 8.62 -0.49
C LEU A 319 2.68 9.58 -0.03
N ALA A 320 2.78 9.88 1.28
CA ALA A 320 3.66 10.87 1.92
C ALA A 320 4.06 12.08 1.05
N GLY A 321 3.05 12.79 0.55
CA GLY A 321 3.24 14.01 -0.23
C GLY A 321 3.45 13.79 -1.73
N GLY A 322 3.33 12.56 -2.22
CA GLY A 322 3.29 12.19 -3.64
C GLY A 322 1.89 12.25 -4.28
N SER A 323 1.79 11.67 -5.47
CA SER A 323 0.55 11.34 -6.18
C SER A 323 0.44 9.81 -6.38
N LEU A 324 -0.77 9.26 -6.33
CA LEU A 324 -1.00 7.81 -6.53
C LEU A 324 -0.41 7.31 -7.85
N LEU A 325 -0.58 8.06 -8.93
CA LEU A 325 -0.06 7.81 -10.27
C LEU A 325 0.24 9.15 -10.95
N GLU A 326 1.27 9.15 -11.81
CA GLU A 326 1.63 10.22 -12.74
C GLU A 326 2.04 9.56 -14.08
N VAL A 327 1.31 9.80 -15.17
CA VAL A 327 1.71 9.31 -16.50
C VAL A 327 2.83 10.17 -17.09
N VAL A 328 3.89 9.55 -17.61
CA VAL A 328 5.04 10.27 -18.20
C VAL A 328 5.15 10.01 -19.69
N ASP A 329 5.65 10.99 -20.44
CA ASP A 329 6.03 10.81 -21.83
C ASP A 329 7.46 10.23 -21.93
N PRO A 330 7.64 9.00 -22.47
CA PRO A 330 8.97 8.43 -22.67
C PRO A 330 9.84 9.27 -23.63
N SER A 331 9.23 10.09 -24.49
CA SER A 331 9.92 10.93 -25.47
C SER A 331 10.43 12.26 -24.92
N THR A 332 9.95 12.71 -23.76
CA THR A 332 10.46 13.91 -23.10
C THR A 332 11.69 13.57 -22.27
N SER A 333 12.87 13.85 -22.80
CA SER A 333 14.12 13.87 -22.04
C SER A 333 14.31 15.22 -21.35
N SER A 334 13.53 15.55 -20.32
CA SER A 334 13.80 16.71 -19.44
C SER A 334 13.09 16.50 -18.10
N SER A 335 13.72 16.55 -16.93
CA SER A 335 14.41 17.68 -16.30
C SER A 335 13.57 18.94 -16.09
N SER A 336 12.25 18.91 -16.33
CA SER A 336 11.35 19.99 -15.87
C SER A 336 10.88 19.69 -14.43
N PRO A 337 11.16 20.56 -13.44
CA PRO A 337 10.84 20.30 -12.03
C PRO A 337 9.42 20.73 -11.63
N ALA A 338 8.62 21.29 -12.54
CA ALA A 338 7.26 21.74 -12.25
C ALA A 338 6.24 20.83 -12.95
N PRO A 339 5.44 20.05 -12.20
CA PRO A 339 4.37 19.24 -12.77
C PRO A 339 3.28 20.13 -13.38
N ASP A 340 2.86 19.81 -14.60
CA ASP A 340 1.84 20.55 -15.35
C ASP A 340 0.46 20.47 -14.68
N PRO A 341 -0.36 21.53 -14.70
CA PRO A 341 -1.70 21.49 -14.12
C PRO A 341 -2.59 20.45 -14.83
N VAL A 342 -3.37 19.71 -14.03
CA VAL A 342 -4.35 18.73 -14.50
C VAL A 342 -5.77 19.19 -14.18
N VAL A 343 -6.67 18.98 -15.13
CA VAL A 343 -8.12 19.09 -14.91
C VAL A 343 -8.65 17.74 -14.48
N ILE A 344 -9.40 17.73 -13.38
CA ILE A 344 -10.06 16.55 -12.83
C ILE A 344 -11.56 16.72 -13.00
N GLU A 345 -12.20 15.84 -13.74
CA GLU A 345 -13.64 15.83 -14.02
C GLU A 345 -14.31 14.69 -13.25
N LEU A 346 -15.28 15.00 -12.40
CA LEU A 346 -16.07 13.98 -11.70
C LEU A 346 -17.13 13.39 -12.65
N LEU A 347 -16.96 12.12 -13.03
CA LEU A 347 -17.84 11.40 -13.95
C LEU A 347 -19.04 10.80 -13.22
N GLU A 348 -18.79 10.07 -12.14
CA GLU A 348 -19.81 9.41 -11.31
C GLU A 348 -19.55 9.63 -9.82
N SER A 349 -20.62 9.79 -9.05
CA SER A 349 -20.56 10.10 -7.63
C SER A 349 -21.71 9.41 -6.90
N SER A 350 -21.50 8.16 -6.48
CA SER A 350 -22.52 7.36 -5.79
C SER A 350 -21.94 6.58 -4.61
N SER A 351 -22.81 6.00 -3.79
CA SER A 351 -22.40 5.11 -2.70
C SER A 351 -21.83 3.78 -3.19
N ALA A 352 -22.13 3.34 -4.43
CA ALA A 352 -21.63 2.10 -4.99
C ALA A 352 -20.21 2.23 -5.56
N ARG A 353 -19.93 3.36 -6.24
CA ARG A 353 -18.61 3.71 -6.77
C ARG A 353 -18.49 5.21 -7.06
N VAL A 354 -17.26 5.68 -7.16
CA VAL A 354 -16.91 7.03 -7.63
C VAL A 354 -16.02 6.91 -8.85
N ARG A 355 -16.28 7.74 -9.88
CA ARG A 355 -15.43 7.83 -11.06
C ARG A 355 -15.02 9.26 -11.35
N PHE A 356 -13.75 9.45 -11.66
CA PHE A 356 -13.22 10.73 -12.09
C PHE A 356 -12.15 10.57 -13.16
N ARG A 357 -12.01 11.58 -14.02
CA ARG A 357 -11.04 11.62 -15.10
C ARG A 357 -10.04 12.74 -14.86
N SER A 358 -8.76 12.46 -15.00
CA SER A 358 -7.68 13.44 -15.02
C SER A 358 -7.20 13.70 -16.45
N ARG A 359 -7.01 14.96 -16.83
CA ARG A 359 -6.53 15.41 -18.14
C ARG A 359 -5.43 16.46 -17.98
N SER A 360 -4.26 16.21 -18.55
CA SER A 360 -3.17 17.19 -18.57
C SER A 360 -3.54 18.36 -19.48
N LEU A 361 -3.27 19.59 -19.03
CA LEU A 361 -3.51 20.81 -19.82
C LEU A 361 -2.37 21.15 -20.79
N SER A 362 -1.21 20.51 -20.66
CA SER A 362 0.02 20.91 -21.37
C SER A 362 0.39 20.00 -22.55
N LEU A 363 -0.25 18.83 -22.69
CA LEU A 363 0.12 17.86 -23.73
C LEU A 363 -0.69 18.07 -25.03
N PRO A 364 -0.05 18.08 -26.21
CA PRO A 364 -0.70 18.32 -27.50
C PRO A 364 -1.59 17.15 -27.98
N PHE A 365 -1.44 15.96 -27.40
CA PHE A 365 -2.34 14.82 -27.56
C PHE A 365 -2.98 14.55 -26.19
N PRO A 366 -4.32 14.59 -26.04
CA PRO A 366 -4.95 14.45 -24.74
C PRO A 366 -4.77 13.01 -24.24
N ARG A 367 -3.78 12.84 -23.35
CA ARG A 367 -3.68 11.68 -22.49
C ARG A 367 -4.58 11.92 -21.29
N PHE A 368 -5.35 10.91 -20.93
CA PHE A 368 -6.20 10.99 -19.76
C PHE A 368 -6.18 9.68 -18.97
N GLU A 369 -6.48 9.84 -17.69
CA GLU A 369 -6.54 8.77 -16.71
C GLU A 369 -7.96 8.76 -16.15
N GLU A 370 -8.66 7.63 -16.20
CA GLU A 370 -9.94 7.46 -15.52
C GLU A 370 -9.76 6.53 -14.33
N TYR A 371 -10.21 7.00 -13.17
CA TYR A 371 -10.17 6.28 -11.91
C TYR A 371 -11.57 5.82 -11.55
N THR A 372 -11.72 4.56 -11.17
CA THR A 372 -12.95 3.98 -10.62
C THR A 372 -12.67 3.43 -9.23
N VAL A 373 -13.26 4.04 -8.21
CA VAL A 373 -13.04 3.72 -6.80
C VAL A 373 -14.23 2.97 -6.22
N TYR A 374 -13.98 1.84 -5.55
CA TYR A 374 -14.99 1.03 -4.87
C TYR A 374 -14.88 1.06 -3.33
N PRO A 375 -15.99 0.83 -2.59
CA PRO A 375 -16.01 0.83 -1.12
C PRO A 375 -15.02 -0.12 -0.43
N ASN A 376 -14.61 -1.20 -1.10
CA ASN A 376 -13.66 -2.18 -0.56
C ASN A 376 -12.18 -1.80 -0.73
N GLY A 377 -11.89 -0.60 -1.29
CA GLY A 377 -10.54 -0.09 -1.50
C GLY A 377 -9.90 -0.51 -2.82
N GLN A 378 -10.64 -1.17 -3.72
CA GLN A 378 -10.20 -1.39 -5.09
C GLN A 378 -10.31 -0.08 -5.88
N ILE A 379 -9.24 0.27 -6.59
CA ILE A 379 -9.19 1.39 -7.53
C ILE A 379 -8.79 0.83 -8.89
N PHE A 380 -9.65 0.96 -9.89
CA PHE A 380 -9.32 0.62 -11.26
C PHE A 380 -8.94 1.89 -12.01
N VAL A 381 -7.92 1.79 -12.87
CA VAL A 381 -7.38 2.93 -13.61
C VAL A 381 -7.30 2.57 -15.08
N LEU A 382 -8.00 3.33 -15.92
CA LEU A 382 -7.89 3.26 -17.38
C LEU A 382 -7.05 4.44 -17.88
N LEU A 383 -5.97 4.10 -18.57
CA LEU A 383 -5.06 5.05 -19.19
C LEU A 383 -5.34 5.06 -20.69
N THR A 384 -5.52 6.23 -21.27
CA THR A 384 -5.78 6.38 -22.71
C THR A 384 -4.93 7.49 -23.31
N THR A 385 -4.35 7.22 -24.48
CA THR A 385 -3.71 8.25 -25.33
C THR A 385 -4.54 8.46 -26.60
N GLU A 386 -5.20 9.61 -26.72
CA GLU A 386 -5.93 9.95 -27.94
C GLU A 386 -4.95 10.33 -29.08
N GLY A 387 -5.26 9.92 -30.32
CA GLY A 387 -4.53 10.36 -31.52
C GLY A 387 -3.27 9.57 -31.89
N SER A 388 -2.90 8.51 -31.16
CA SER A 388 -1.81 7.62 -31.59
C SER A 388 -2.27 6.71 -32.72
N LEU A 389 -1.70 6.89 -33.91
CA LEU A 389 -1.66 5.84 -34.93
C LEU A 389 -0.93 4.61 -34.35
N LEU A 390 -1.38 3.43 -34.79
CA LEU A 390 -0.93 2.07 -34.43
C LEU A 390 0.54 1.94 -33.95
N ASP A 391 0.74 1.08 -32.95
CA ASP A 391 2.02 0.49 -32.50
C ASP A 391 3.08 1.43 -31.91
N GLN A 392 2.74 2.24 -30.90
CA GLN A 392 3.75 2.67 -29.92
C GLN A 392 3.81 1.68 -28.74
N PRO A 393 4.91 0.93 -28.57
CA PRO A 393 4.92 -0.27 -27.72
C PRO A 393 5.13 0.00 -26.21
N ARG A 394 5.19 1.25 -25.74
CA ARG A 394 5.51 1.53 -24.33
C ARG A 394 4.75 2.72 -23.75
N MET A 395 3.74 2.44 -22.92
CA MET A 395 3.26 3.38 -21.91
C MET A 395 4.14 3.26 -20.66
N GLU A 396 4.67 4.39 -20.19
CA GLU A 396 5.43 4.48 -18.97
C GLU A 396 4.64 5.26 -17.91
N LEU A 397 4.57 4.69 -16.71
CA LEU A 397 3.94 5.27 -15.54
C LEU A 397 5.00 5.64 -14.53
N LEU A 398 4.78 6.73 -13.82
CA LEU A 398 5.53 7.11 -12.65
C LEU A 398 4.60 6.97 -11.45
N LEU A 399 5.00 6.13 -10.52
CA LEU A 399 4.37 6.03 -9.21
C LEU A 399 5.14 6.95 -8.27
N THR A 400 4.48 7.94 -7.70
CA THR A 400 5.10 8.79 -6.69
C THR A 400 4.86 8.16 -5.32
N THR A 401 5.96 7.70 -4.75
CA THR A 401 6.06 7.00 -3.48
C THR A 401 6.65 7.93 -2.42
N PRO A 402 6.39 7.68 -1.13
CA PRO A 402 6.92 8.49 -0.03
C PRO A 402 8.46 8.57 -0.01
N LEU A 403 9.01 9.73 0.36
CA LEU A 403 10.33 9.80 1.01
C LEU A 403 10.07 9.56 2.50
N ILE A 404 10.32 8.36 3.01
CA ILE A 404 10.57 8.20 4.45
C ILE A 404 12.08 8.13 4.58
N ASP A 405 12.64 9.16 5.19
CA ASP A 405 14.07 9.37 5.37
C ASP A 405 14.65 8.11 6.03
N THR A 406 15.56 7.46 5.31
CA THR A 406 16.50 6.43 5.79
C THR A 406 15.92 5.06 6.25
N SER A 407 16.19 4.04 5.43
CA SER A 407 16.11 2.58 5.68
C SER A 407 14.82 1.79 5.36
N ASP A 408 13.64 2.41 5.26
CA ASP A 408 12.41 1.66 4.93
C ASP A 408 12.23 1.51 3.40
N GLY A 409 12.95 0.54 2.85
CA GLY A 409 12.90 0.20 1.43
C GLY A 409 11.55 -0.35 1.03
N TRP A 410 10.91 0.27 0.03
CA TRP A 410 9.85 -0.40 -0.72
C TRP A 410 10.44 -1.63 -1.41
N GLN A 411 9.87 -2.82 -1.20
CA GLN A 411 10.26 -4.04 -1.89
C GLN A 411 9.23 -4.41 -2.95
N VAL A 412 9.71 -4.85 -4.10
CA VAL A 412 8.88 -5.43 -5.16
C VAL A 412 8.86 -6.93 -4.94
N ILE A 413 7.75 -7.46 -4.43
CA ILE A 413 7.63 -8.89 -4.17
C ILE A 413 7.22 -9.60 -5.46
N SER A 414 8.10 -10.50 -5.93
CA SER A 414 7.75 -11.43 -7.01
C SER A 414 6.84 -12.54 -6.46
N PRO A 415 5.70 -12.83 -7.11
CA PRO A 415 4.85 -13.95 -6.68
C PRO A 415 5.52 -15.31 -6.68
N ARG A 416 6.59 -15.48 -7.48
CA ARG A 416 7.31 -16.75 -7.58
C ARG A 416 8.52 -16.85 -6.67
N MET A 417 9.09 -15.72 -6.26
CA MET A 417 10.44 -15.70 -5.69
C MET A 417 10.61 -14.79 -4.48
N ASN A 418 9.62 -13.94 -4.17
CA ASN A 418 9.55 -13.08 -2.99
C ASN A 418 10.91 -12.45 -2.62
N ARG A 419 11.49 -11.67 -3.55
CA ARG A 419 12.87 -11.13 -3.46
C ARG A 419 12.88 -9.63 -3.26
N SER A 420 13.79 -9.14 -2.42
CA SER A 420 14.15 -7.72 -2.36
C SER A 420 14.86 -7.30 -3.65
N VAL A 421 14.56 -6.10 -4.15
CA VAL A 421 15.14 -5.58 -5.40
C VAL A 421 16.26 -4.58 -5.07
N LYS A 422 17.45 -4.80 -5.64
CA LYS A 422 18.61 -3.90 -5.47
C LYS A 422 18.34 -2.53 -6.12
N ALA A 423 18.90 -1.47 -5.53
CA ALA A 423 18.96 -0.14 -6.15
C ALA A 423 19.52 -0.23 -7.58
N GLY A 424 18.91 0.49 -8.51
CA GLY A 424 19.26 0.47 -9.93
C GLY A 424 18.81 -0.79 -10.69
N ALA A 425 18.20 -1.78 -10.03
CA ALA A 425 17.73 -2.99 -10.71
C ALA A 425 16.36 -2.77 -11.36
N THR A 426 16.18 -3.43 -12.50
CA THR A 426 14.90 -3.55 -13.19
C THR A 426 14.23 -4.85 -12.75
N PHE A 427 12.97 -4.76 -12.36
CA PHE A 427 12.15 -5.91 -12.02
C PHE A 427 11.01 -6.06 -13.00
N GLU A 428 10.71 -7.29 -13.42
CA GLU A 428 9.59 -7.62 -14.30
C GLU A 428 8.66 -8.61 -13.61
N GLY A 429 7.35 -8.36 -13.63
CA GLY A 429 6.37 -9.29 -13.07
C GLY A 429 4.96 -9.09 -13.62
N PRO A 430 4.08 -10.11 -13.48
CA PRO A 430 2.68 -10.01 -13.87
C PRO A 430 1.86 -9.18 -12.87
N HIS A 431 2.47 -8.80 -11.75
CA HIS A 431 1.99 -7.81 -10.80
C HIS A 431 3.20 -7.21 -10.07
N LEU A 432 3.00 -6.03 -9.47
CA LEU A 432 3.96 -5.44 -8.56
C LEU A 432 3.29 -5.29 -7.21
N LEU A 433 3.79 -6.01 -6.22
CA LEU A 433 3.48 -5.72 -4.84
C LEU A 433 4.57 -4.79 -4.33
N LEU A 434 4.20 -3.57 -3.98
CA LEU A 434 5.09 -2.60 -3.38
C LEU A 434 4.84 -2.68 -1.88
N SER A 435 5.79 -3.24 -1.14
CA SER A 435 5.69 -3.33 0.32
C SER A 435 6.59 -2.33 0.99
N ARG A 436 6.11 -1.61 2.01
CA ARG A 436 7.00 -0.89 2.93
C ARG A 436 7.51 -1.91 3.96
N LEU A 437 8.82 -2.02 4.20
CA LEU A 437 9.31 -2.80 5.33
C LEU A 437 8.90 -2.09 6.64
N GLY A 438 7.74 -2.43 7.19
CA GLY A 438 7.33 -1.93 8.50
C GLY A 438 7.92 -2.77 9.64
N PHE A 439 8.27 -2.09 10.73
CA PHE A 439 8.69 -2.67 12.00
C PHE A 439 7.59 -3.61 12.57
N ALA A 440 7.67 -4.93 12.38
CA ALA A 440 6.66 -5.93 12.77
C ALA A 440 6.13 -5.90 14.25
N GLY A 441 5.29 -4.95 14.66
CA GLY A 441 4.75 -4.89 16.03
C GLY A 441 3.52 -3.98 16.14
N ARG A 442 2.47 -4.49 16.79
CA ARG A 442 1.16 -3.82 16.97
C ARG A 442 1.30 -2.55 17.81
N HIS A 443 1.46 -1.45 17.09
CA HIS A 443 1.15 -0.04 17.35
C HIS A 443 2.00 0.88 16.45
N TRP A 444 2.86 0.29 15.61
CA TRP A 444 3.73 0.98 14.66
C TRP A 444 3.85 0.21 13.34
N VAL A 445 2.72 -0.11 12.69
CA VAL A 445 2.69 -0.84 11.41
C VAL A 445 1.43 -0.46 10.67
N VAL A 446 1.53 0.47 9.72
CA VAL A 446 0.84 0.21 8.45
C VAL A 446 1.83 0.45 7.30
N PRO A 447 2.76 -0.48 7.04
CA PRO A 447 3.07 -0.78 5.67
C PRO A 447 1.80 -1.40 5.08
N ASP A 448 0.88 -0.56 4.62
CA ASP A 448 -0.01 -1.07 3.60
C ASP A 448 0.86 -1.29 2.38
N ASP A 449 0.85 -2.53 1.91
CA ASP A 449 1.46 -2.81 0.65
C ASP A 449 0.52 -2.30 -0.44
N LEU A 450 1.08 -1.57 -1.39
CA LEU A 450 0.33 -1.17 -2.58
C LEU A 450 0.48 -2.29 -3.60
N LEU A 451 -0.63 -2.96 -3.91
CA LEU A 451 -0.67 -3.96 -4.97
C LEU A 451 -1.09 -3.31 -6.29
N LEU A 452 -0.31 -3.57 -7.34
CA LEU A 452 -0.57 -3.14 -8.71
C LEU A 452 -0.69 -4.35 -9.63
N LEU A 453 -1.82 -4.42 -10.34
CA LEU A 453 -2.18 -5.53 -11.21
C LEU A 453 -2.51 -5.01 -12.62
N PRO A 454 -1.89 -5.51 -13.69
CA PRO A 454 -2.31 -5.23 -15.05
C PRO A 454 -3.50 -6.10 -15.45
N ALA A 455 -4.38 -5.57 -16.29
CA ALA A 455 -5.53 -6.28 -16.84
C ALA A 455 -5.16 -7.47 -17.73
N ALA A 456 -4.12 -7.33 -18.56
CA ALA A 456 -3.77 -8.33 -19.56
C ALA A 456 -3.07 -9.57 -18.97
N ALA A 457 -3.57 -10.77 -19.29
CA ALA A 457 -2.93 -12.04 -18.98
C ALA A 457 -1.56 -12.14 -19.68
N GLY A 458 -0.47 -12.05 -18.91
CA GLY A 458 0.90 -12.08 -19.43
C GLY A 458 1.55 -10.71 -19.65
N GLY A 459 0.83 -9.60 -19.40
CA GLY A 459 1.42 -8.27 -19.36
C GLY A 459 2.51 -8.18 -18.30
N ARG A 460 3.65 -7.57 -18.64
CA ARG A 460 4.76 -7.39 -17.70
C ARG A 460 4.76 -5.96 -17.20
N LEU A 461 4.56 -5.80 -15.90
CA LEU A 461 4.96 -4.60 -15.20
C LEU A 461 6.46 -4.64 -14.98
N ILE A 462 7.13 -3.60 -15.44
CA ILE A 462 8.57 -3.41 -15.33
C ILE A 462 8.78 -2.21 -14.42
N THR A 463 9.43 -2.40 -13.28
CA THR A 463 9.76 -1.30 -12.37
C THR A 463 11.26 -1.13 -12.27
N GLN A 464 11.73 0.11 -12.39
CA GLN A 464 13.12 0.46 -12.12
C GLN A 464 13.24 0.97 -10.69
N VAL A 465 14.04 0.29 -9.89
CA VAL A 465 14.43 0.78 -8.56
C VAL A 465 15.47 1.88 -8.77
N PRO A 466 15.24 3.12 -8.28
CA PRO A 466 16.21 4.21 -8.44
C PRO A 466 17.58 3.80 -7.91
N SER A 467 18.64 4.23 -8.60
CA SER A 467 20.03 3.99 -8.18
C SER A 467 20.38 4.70 -6.88
N ASP A 468 19.73 5.83 -6.62
CA ASP A 468 19.82 6.58 -5.36
C ASP A 468 18.47 6.60 -4.65
N ALA A 469 18.15 5.49 -3.98
CA ALA A 469 16.90 5.34 -3.22
C ALA A 469 16.74 6.39 -2.11
N ARG A 470 17.81 7.13 -1.76
CA ARG A 470 17.84 8.16 -0.72
C ARG A 470 17.26 9.50 -1.17
N LEU A 471 17.07 9.72 -2.47
CA LEU A 471 16.67 11.02 -3.04
C LEU A 471 15.43 10.97 -3.93
N SER A 472 14.91 9.77 -4.24
CA SER A 472 13.81 9.62 -5.19
C SER A 472 12.51 9.24 -4.51
N ILE A 473 11.56 10.19 -4.49
CA ILE A 473 10.13 9.90 -4.23
C ILE A 473 9.50 9.13 -5.40
N HIS A 474 10.07 9.17 -6.60
CA HIS A 474 9.42 8.58 -7.77
C HIS A 474 9.96 7.19 -8.10
N ARG A 475 9.06 6.27 -8.46
CA ARG A 475 9.33 4.93 -9.00
C ARG A 475 8.76 4.85 -10.41
N LYS A 476 9.61 4.57 -11.38
CA LYS A 476 9.18 4.40 -12.77
C LYS A 476 8.71 2.97 -12.97
N VAL A 477 7.44 2.81 -13.36
CA VAL A 477 6.81 1.56 -13.73
C VAL A 477 6.37 1.63 -15.19
N SER A 478 6.99 0.88 -16.08
CA SER A 478 6.48 0.68 -17.43
C SER A 478 5.64 -0.60 -17.49
N CYS A 479 4.69 -0.66 -18.41
CA CYS A 479 3.90 -1.87 -18.64
C CYS A 479 4.00 -2.27 -20.10
N GLU A 480 4.98 -3.14 -20.38
CA GLU A 480 5.24 -3.61 -21.72
C GLU A 480 4.20 -4.69 -22.09
N GLY A 481 3.49 -4.48 -23.20
CA GLY A 481 2.48 -5.41 -23.70
C GLY A 481 1.19 -5.49 -22.87
N CYS A 482 0.96 -4.57 -21.93
CA CYS A 482 -0.23 -4.58 -21.06
C CYS A 482 -1.44 -3.82 -21.63
N GLY A 483 -1.29 -3.20 -22.80
CA GLY A 483 -2.29 -2.33 -23.40
C GLY A 483 -2.71 -2.78 -24.80
N LYS A 484 -3.89 -2.33 -25.23
CA LYS A 484 -4.44 -2.54 -26.58
C LYS A 484 -4.94 -1.21 -27.12
N GLY A 485 -4.57 -0.87 -28.37
CA GLY A 485 -5.09 0.32 -29.04
C GLY A 485 -4.83 1.63 -28.26
N ALA A 486 -3.60 1.83 -27.77
CA ALA A 486 -3.21 2.98 -26.95
C ALA A 486 -4.00 3.15 -25.63
N LYS A 487 -4.60 2.06 -25.13
CA LYS A 487 -5.25 1.98 -23.83
C LYS A 487 -4.57 0.95 -22.94
N MET A 488 -4.60 1.17 -21.63
CA MET A 488 -4.08 0.25 -20.63
C MET A 488 -4.94 0.32 -19.36
N ALA A 489 -5.24 -0.83 -18.77
CA ALA A 489 -6.02 -0.92 -17.53
C ALA A 489 -5.22 -1.56 -16.39
N LEU A 490 -5.36 -1.00 -15.19
CA LEU A 490 -4.70 -1.42 -13.96
C LEU A 490 -5.70 -1.50 -12.81
N GLN A 491 -5.41 -2.38 -11.85
CA GLN A 491 -6.02 -2.35 -10.53
C GLN A 491 -4.96 -1.99 -9.47
N LEU A 492 -5.31 -1.05 -8.59
CA LEU A 492 -4.58 -0.63 -7.40
C LEU A 492 -5.38 -1.01 -6.16
N ARG A 493 -4.68 -1.41 -5.10
CA ARG A 493 -5.33 -1.77 -3.83
C ARG A 493 -4.41 -1.57 -2.64
N ILE A 494 -4.95 -1.03 -1.53
CA ILE A 494 -4.37 -1.21 -0.21
C ILE A 494 -4.54 -2.67 0.17
N MET A 495 -3.41 -3.35 0.29
CA MET A 495 -3.39 -4.67 0.86
C MET A 495 -3.26 -4.54 2.37
N PRO A 496 -4.17 -5.15 3.15
CA PRO A 496 -4.04 -5.07 4.58
C PRO A 496 -2.69 -5.69 4.98
N SER A 497 -2.09 -5.17 6.05
CA SER A 497 -0.71 -5.35 6.52
C SER A 497 -0.17 -6.79 6.69
N PHE A 498 -0.98 -7.79 6.34
CA PHE A 498 -0.68 -9.22 6.33
C PHE A 498 -0.08 -9.74 5.00
N LEU A 499 0.39 -8.87 4.09
CA LEU A 499 0.88 -9.30 2.76
C LEU A 499 2.30 -9.87 2.71
N GLU A 500 2.53 -10.84 3.58
CA GLU A 500 3.57 -11.86 3.44
C GLU A 500 3.03 -13.14 2.77
N GLN A 501 1.89 -13.06 2.09
CA GLN A 501 1.30 -14.18 1.35
C GLN A 501 1.17 -13.82 -0.14
N PRO A 502 2.22 -14.02 -0.95
CA PRO A 502 2.16 -13.92 -2.41
C PRO A 502 0.96 -14.65 -3.03
N ASP A 503 0.51 -15.73 -2.41
CA ASP A 503 -0.69 -16.48 -2.80
C ASP A 503 -1.95 -15.61 -2.82
N LEU A 504 -2.06 -14.61 -1.95
CA LEU A 504 -3.21 -13.72 -1.94
C LEU A 504 -3.15 -12.67 -3.06
N ALA A 505 -1.97 -12.13 -3.35
CA ALA A 505 -1.76 -11.27 -4.52
C ALA A 505 -2.10 -12.02 -5.81
N GLU A 506 -1.72 -13.31 -5.89
CA GLU A 506 -2.09 -14.21 -6.98
C GLU A 506 -3.59 -14.50 -7.06
N LYS A 507 -4.30 -14.64 -5.91
CA LYS A 507 -5.77 -14.76 -5.90
C LYS A 507 -6.45 -13.52 -6.49
N TYR A 508 -6.01 -12.32 -6.11
CA TYR A 508 -6.56 -11.08 -6.67
C TYR A 508 -6.21 -10.93 -8.16
N ARG A 509 -4.96 -11.22 -8.53
CA ARG A 509 -4.54 -11.25 -9.93
C ARG A 509 -5.42 -12.21 -10.75
N GLY A 510 -5.60 -13.45 -10.28
CA GLY A 510 -6.42 -14.46 -10.92
C GLY A 510 -7.87 -14.01 -11.06
N SER A 511 -8.46 -13.42 -10.01
CA SER A 511 -9.82 -12.88 -10.08
C SER A 511 -9.96 -11.73 -11.09
N TYR A 512 -8.94 -10.86 -11.21
CA TYR A 512 -8.99 -9.70 -12.11
C TYR A 512 -8.73 -10.07 -13.57
N GLN A 513 -7.70 -10.89 -13.84
CA GLN A 513 -7.28 -11.28 -15.19
C GLN A 513 -8.13 -12.41 -15.80
N HIS A 514 -8.88 -13.12 -14.97
CA HIS A 514 -9.83 -14.13 -15.40
C HIS A 514 -11.17 -13.81 -14.73
N PRO A 515 -11.93 -12.81 -15.21
CA PRO A 515 -13.20 -12.40 -14.61
C PRO A 515 -14.26 -13.52 -14.66
N ALA A 516 -15.39 -13.32 -14.00
CA ALA A 516 -16.48 -14.30 -13.99
C ALA A 516 -17.15 -14.37 -15.37
N ASN A 517 -17.81 -15.49 -15.70
CA ASN A 517 -18.66 -15.53 -16.89
C ASN A 517 -20.07 -15.11 -16.50
N LEU A 518 -20.68 -14.19 -17.25
CA LEU A 518 -22.10 -13.89 -17.13
C LEU A 518 -22.90 -14.72 -18.12
N VAL A 519 -23.98 -15.33 -17.64
CA VAL A 519 -25.02 -15.93 -18.48
C VAL A 519 -26.24 -15.04 -18.41
N ILE A 520 -26.71 -14.60 -19.57
CA ILE A 520 -27.81 -13.65 -19.73
C ILE A 520 -28.90 -14.36 -20.54
N GLN A 521 -30.13 -14.36 -20.04
CA GLN A 521 -31.28 -14.94 -20.76
C GLN A 521 -31.91 -13.93 -21.73
N GLU A 522 -32.04 -12.69 -21.29
CA GLU A 522 -32.63 -11.58 -22.05
C GLU A 522 -31.68 -10.37 -22.00
N GLY A 523 -31.49 -9.72 -23.14
CA GLY A 523 -30.49 -8.66 -23.34
C GLY A 523 -29.19 -9.21 -23.94
N GLU A 524 -28.12 -8.43 -23.84
CA GLU A 524 -26.81 -8.78 -24.40
C GLU A 524 -25.66 -8.39 -23.48
N LEU A 525 -24.55 -9.14 -23.59
CA LEU A 525 -23.27 -8.81 -22.97
C LEU A 525 -22.58 -7.75 -23.82
N VAL A 526 -22.16 -6.64 -23.21
CA VAL A 526 -21.51 -5.53 -23.92
C VAL A 526 -20.01 -5.78 -23.98
N ILE A 527 -19.50 -6.05 -25.18
CA ILE A 527 -18.09 -6.42 -25.44
C ILE A 527 -17.27 -5.31 -26.11
N ASP A 528 -17.87 -4.14 -26.29
CA ASP A 528 -17.31 -2.95 -26.93
C ASP A 528 -17.28 -1.72 -26.00
N ASP A 529 -17.54 -1.92 -24.69
CA ASP A 529 -17.41 -0.86 -23.70
C ASP A 529 -15.95 -0.36 -23.66
N SER A 530 -15.73 0.95 -23.49
CA SER A 530 -14.43 1.57 -23.78
C SER A 530 -13.27 1.06 -22.93
N GLY A 531 -13.56 0.48 -21.77
CA GLY A 531 -12.59 -0.12 -20.87
C GLY A 531 -12.54 -1.65 -20.92
N ASP A 532 -13.32 -2.31 -21.79
CA ASP A 532 -13.18 -3.73 -22.13
C ASP A 532 -12.12 -3.88 -23.22
N LEU A 533 -10.90 -4.25 -22.80
CA LEU A 533 -9.74 -4.29 -23.67
C LEU A 533 -9.68 -5.60 -24.46
N ASN A 534 -10.31 -6.67 -24.00
CA ASN A 534 -10.20 -7.99 -24.61
C ASN A 534 -11.50 -8.46 -25.31
N SER A 535 -12.58 -7.70 -25.17
CA SER A 535 -13.92 -7.97 -25.69
C SER A 535 -14.59 -9.21 -25.11
N ASP A 536 -14.39 -9.47 -23.80
CA ASP A 536 -15.01 -10.58 -23.06
C ASP A 536 -16.24 -10.18 -22.24
N GLY A 537 -16.61 -8.91 -22.24
CA GLY A 537 -17.76 -8.37 -21.50
C GLY A 537 -17.45 -7.94 -20.07
N TYR A 538 -16.19 -8.00 -19.66
CA TYR A 538 -15.69 -7.42 -18.41
C TYR A 538 -14.85 -6.18 -18.72
N ASN A 539 -15.31 -5.02 -18.27
CA ASN A 539 -14.56 -3.78 -18.42
C ASN A 539 -13.44 -3.74 -17.36
N GLU A 540 -12.19 -3.94 -17.78
CA GLU A 540 -11.05 -3.93 -16.87
C GLU A 540 -10.72 -2.54 -16.32
N GLY A 541 -11.03 -1.47 -17.07
CA GLY A 541 -10.86 -0.08 -16.63
C GLY A 541 -11.81 0.34 -15.50
N GLU A 542 -12.98 -0.29 -15.40
CA GLU A 542 -14.00 -0.04 -14.38
C GLU A 542 -14.13 -1.19 -13.37
N GLY A 543 -13.57 -2.36 -13.64
CA GLY A 543 -13.66 -3.54 -12.77
C GLY A 543 -15.07 -4.12 -12.65
N CYS A 544 -15.86 -4.11 -13.72
CA CYS A 544 -17.25 -4.57 -13.70
C CYS A 544 -17.66 -5.26 -15.01
N HIS A 545 -18.65 -6.15 -14.92
CA HIS A 545 -19.31 -6.69 -16.10
C HIS A 545 -20.35 -5.71 -16.65
N VAL A 546 -20.49 -5.64 -17.97
CA VAL A 546 -21.43 -4.71 -18.61
C VAL A 546 -22.47 -5.47 -19.41
N VAL A 547 -23.75 -5.22 -19.12
CA VAL A 547 -24.89 -5.87 -19.79
C VAL A 547 -25.88 -4.81 -20.27
N ARG A 548 -26.50 -5.04 -21.43
CA ARG A 548 -27.48 -4.12 -22.02
C ARG A 548 -28.84 -4.79 -22.15
N GLY A 549 -29.90 -4.09 -21.76
CA GLY A 549 -31.28 -4.57 -21.87
C GLY A 549 -31.61 -5.78 -21.00
N ALA A 550 -30.72 -6.15 -20.08
CA ALA A 550 -30.88 -7.28 -19.19
C ALA A 550 -31.44 -6.85 -17.83
N ARG A 551 -32.22 -7.74 -17.21
CA ARG A 551 -32.72 -7.59 -15.81
C ARG A 551 -32.33 -8.77 -14.92
N GLU A 552 -31.94 -9.87 -15.53
CA GLU A 552 -31.44 -11.07 -14.85
C GLU A 552 -30.08 -11.45 -15.43
N VAL A 553 -29.15 -11.76 -14.54
CA VAL A 553 -27.83 -12.29 -14.88
C VAL A 553 -27.47 -13.42 -13.93
N GLU A 554 -26.91 -14.50 -14.48
CA GLU A 554 -26.28 -15.56 -13.68
C GLU A 554 -24.77 -15.40 -13.76
N LEU A 555 -24.16 -15.02 -12.63
CA LEU A 555 -22.72 -14.90 -12.50
C LEU A 555 -22.14 -16.28 -12.16
N ARG A 556 -21.20 -16.76 -12.98
CA ARG A 556 -20.48 -18.02 -12.77
C ARG A 556 -19.04 -17.73 -12.40
N ALA A 557 -18.65 -18.09 -11.17
CA ALA A 557 -17.37 -17.71 -10.59
C ALA A 557 -16.16 -18.30 -11.33
N GLY A 558 -16.30 -19.47 -11.97
CA GLY A 558 -15.16 -20.14 -12.62
C GLY A 558 -14.15 -20.63 -11.57
N PHE A 559 -12.85 -20.46 -11.81
CA PHE A 559 -11.79 -21.01 -10.96
C PHE A 559 -11.40 -20.15 -9.75
N HIS A 560 -11.94 -18.93 -9.64
CA HIS A 560 -11.56 -17.97 -8.61
C HIS A 560 -12.80 -17.48 -7.84
N ASP A 561 -12.62 -17.22 -6.55
CA ASP A 561 -13.63 -16.57 -5.72
C ASP A 561 -13.91 -15.16 -6.25
N ARG A 562 -15.19 -14.80 -6.34
CA ARG A 562 -15.65 -13.48 -6.79
C ARG A 562 -16.12 -12.69 -5.59
N THR A 563 -15.20 -11.91 -5.03
CA THR A 563 -15.51 -11.02 -3.92
C THR A 563 -16.01 -9.70 -4.47
N ASP A 564 -17.16 -9.28 -3.98
CA ASP A 564 -17.88 -8.06 -4.32
C ASP A 564 -18.08 -7.81 -5.83
N PRO A 565 -18.67 -8.75 -6.59
CA PRO A 565 -18.83 -8.59 -8.01
C PRO A 565 -19.71 -7.36 -8.34
N VAL A 566 -19.33 -6.67 -9.42
CA VAL A 566 -20.00 -5.44 -9.89
C VAL A 566 -20.55 -5.66 -11.29
N ILE A 567 -21.79 -5.25 -11.49
CA ILE A 567 -22.51 -5.37 -12.75
C ILE A 567 -23.11 -4.01 -13.11
N LYS A 568 -22.77 -3.52 -14.30
CA LYS A 568 -23.27 -2.31 -14.93
C LYS A 568 -24.40 -2.70 -15.89
N PHE A 569 -25.62 -2.35 -15.52
CA PHE A 569 -26.81 -2.59 -16.33
C PHE A 569 -27.11 -1.32 -17.15
N VAL A 570 -26.98 -1.42 -18.46
CA VAL A 570 -27.28 -0.36 -19.43
C VAL A 570 -28.68 -0.59 -20.01
N LEU A 571 -29.52 0.45 -19.99
CA LEU A 571 -30.92 0.40 -20.42
C LEU A 571 -31.69 -0.78 -19.81
N PRO A 572 -31.68 -0.98 -18.48
CA PRO A 572 -32.39 -2.11 -17.87
C PRO A 572 -33.92 -2.00 -17.96
N GLY A 573 -34.43 -0.83 -18.39
CA GLY A 573 -35.85 -0.60 -18.65
C GLY A 573 -36.68 -0.46 -17.38
N PHE A 574 -36.09 -0.08 -16.25
CA PHE A 574 -36.82 0.24 -15.01
C PHE A 574 -37.16 1.72 -14.92
N VAL A 575 -38.24 2.01 -14.18
CA VAL A 575 -38.56 3.36 -13.72
C VAL A 575 -38.45 3.34 -12.19
N GLY A 576 -37.44 4.03 -11.64
CA GLY A 576 -37.16 4.04 -10.20
C GLY A 576 -36.05 3.06 -9.80
N MET A 577 -35.90 2.80 -8.51
CA MET A 577 -34.89 1.86 -7.99
C MET A 577 -35.50 0.46 -7.87
N PRO A 578 -35.00 -0.57 -8.58
CA PRO A 578 -35.55 -1.92 -8.50
C PRO A 578 -35.15 -2.62 -7.21
N ASP A 579 -35.93 -3.64 -6.84
CA ASP A 579 -35.55 -4.59 -5.80
C ASP A 579 -34.49 -5.56 -6.36
N VAL A 580 -33.55 -5.96 -5.51
CA VAL A 580 -32.50 -6.92 -5.88
C VAL A 580 -32.84 -8.28 -5.30
N ARG A 581 -32.92 -9.30 -6.16
CA ARG A 581 -33.02 -10.69 -5.74
C ARG A 581 -31.75 -11.44 -6.03
N ILE A 582 -31.44 -12.33 -5.11
CA ILE A 582 -30.28 -13.20 -5.12
C ILE A 582 -30.80 -14.63 -4.96
N ASP A 583 -30.58 -15.47 -5.97
CA ASP A 583 -31.04 -16.86 -6.00
C ASP A 583 -32.53 -16.98 -5.63
N GLY A 584 -33.35 -16.05 -6.14
CA GLY A 584 -34.79 -15.98 -5.93
C GLY A 584 -35.25 -15.34 -4.61
N LYS A 585 -34.34 -14.96 -3.71
CA LYS A 585 -34.65 -14.30 -2.43
C LYS A 585 -34.38 -12.80 -2.51
N ILE A 586 -35.26 -11.98 -1.95
CA ILE A 586 -35.01 -10.54 -1.81
C ILE A 586 -33.74 -10.35 -0.97
N ALA A 587 -32.76 -9.65 -1.53
CA ALA A 587 -31.51 -9.35 -0.88
C ALA A 587 -31.74 -8.28 0.21
N HIS A 588 -31.09 -8.45 1.35
CA HIS A 588 -31.09 -7.40 2.36
C HIS A 588 -30.29 -6.19 1.82
N SER A 589 -30.72 -4.97 2.14
CA SER A 589 -30.09 -3.74 1.63
C SER A 589 -28.63 -3.55 2.07
N SER A 590 -28.17 -4.28 3.09
CA SER A 590 -26.75 -4.33 3.49
C SER A 590 -25.89 -5.24 2.60
N SER A 591 -26.51 -6.14 1.84
CA SER A 591 -25.86 -7.15 1.01
C SER A 591 -25.52 -6.64 -0.39
N TYR A 592 -25.86 -5.39 -0.72
CA TYR A 592 -25.52 -4.79 -2.00
C TYR A 592 -25.49 -3.25 -1.91
N ASN A 593 -24.85 -2.63 -2.89
CA ASN A 593 -24.97 -1.21 -3.20
C ASN A 593 -25.57 -1.09 -4.60
N LEU A 594 -26.69 -0.38 -4.71
CA LEU A 594 -27.38 -0.13 -5.97
C LEU A 594 -27.51 1.37 -6.18
N SER A 595 -27.04 1.87 -7.33
CA SER A 595 -27.12 3.28 -7.66
C SER A 595 -27.25 3.53 -9.16
N TRP A 596 -28.04 4.54 -9.53
CA TRP A 596 -28.05 5.07 -10.88
C TRP A 596 -26.76 5.86 -11.12
N ALA A 597 -25.98 5.48 -12.14
CA ALA A 597 -24.83 6.25 -12.60
C ALA A 597 -25.27 7.41 -13.51
N ASP A 598 -26.28 7.16 -14.34
CA ASP A 598 -26.97 8.15 -15.17
C ASP A 598 -28.45 7.72 -15.36
N ARG A 599 -29.16 8.30 -16.34
CA ARG A 599 -30.58 8.00 -16.57
C ARG A 599 -30.83 6.58 -17.05
N ASP A 600 -29.86 5.97 -17.70
CA ASP A 600 -29.99 4.69 -18.40
C ASP A 600 -29.05 3.62 -17.82
N THR A 601 -28.13 3.98 -16.93
CA THR A 601 -27.12 3.07 -16.38
C THR A 601 -27.32 2.88 -14.88
N LEU A 602 -27.54 1.62 -14.48
CA LEU A 602 -27.66 1.19 -13.08
C LEU A 602 -26.44 0.34 -12.69
N ILE A 603 -25.81 0.67 -11.56
CA ILE A 603 -24.66 -0.04 -11.02
C ILE A 603 -25.10 -0.85 -9.82
N LEU A 604 -24.93 -2.17 -9.90
CA LEU A 604 -25.08 -3.09 -8.77
C LEU A 604 -23.70 -3.58 -8.34
N ARG A 605 -23.32 -3.31 -7.10
CA ARG A 605 -22.24 -4.00 -6.41
C ARG A 605 -22.84 -4.93 -5.39
N TRP A 606 -22.55 -6.22 -5.48
CA TRP A 606 -22.88 -7.17 -4.44
C TRP A 606 -21.86 -7.07 -3.30
N ASN A 607 -22.28 -7.17 -2.03
CA ASN A 607 -21.40 -7.16 -0.86
C ASN A 607 -21.25 -8.58 -0.29
N GLY A 608 -20.29 -9.35 -0.81
CA GLY A 608 -20.16 -10.77 -0.51
C GLY A 608 -19.37 -11.54 -1.58
N THR A 609 -19.25 -12.85 -1.39
CA THR A 609 -18.38 -13.70 -2.21
C THR A 609 -19.17 -14.81 -2.90
N VAL A 610 -19.02 -14.93 -4.22
CA VAL A 610 -19.40 -16.15 -4.96
C VAL A 610 -18.17 -17.06 -5.01
N PRO A 611 -18.19 -18.23 -4.35
CA PRO A 611 -17.01 -19.09 -4.25
C PRO A 611 -16.64 -19.67 -5.62
N ALA A 612 -15.37 -20.03 -5.81
CA ALA A 612 -14.90 -20.74 -6.98
C ALA A 612 -15.74 -22.00 -7.26
N GLY A 613 -16.10 -22.21 -8.53
CA GLY A 613 -17.04 -23.24 -8.99
C GLY A 613 -18.52 -22.92 -8.72
N GLY A 614 -18.81 -21.88 -7.94
CA GLY A 614 -20.16 -21.44 -7.61
C GLY A 614 -20.81 -20.59 -8.71
N ARG A 615 -22.09 -20.31 -8.49
CA ARG A 615 -22.90 -19.39 -9.29
C ARG A 615 -23.82 -18.57 -8.39
N ALA A 616 -24.20 -17.38 -8.83
CA ALA A 616 -25.22 -16.57 -8.19
C ALA A 616 -26.15 -16.00 -9.28
N ARG A 617 -27.46 -16.18 -9.11
CA ARG A 617 -28.46 -15.56 -9.96
C ARG A 617 -28.90 -14.24 -9.35
N ILE A 618 -28.75 -13.17 -10.11
CA ILE A 618 -29.10 -11.82 -9.72
C ILE A 618 -30.23 -11.36 -10.61
N THR A 619 -31.35 -10.96 -10.01
CA THR A 619 -32.53 -10.44 -10.71
C THR A 619 -32.89 -9.07 -10.15
N LEU A 620 -33.20 -8.13 -11.04
CA LEU A 620 -33.74 -6.81 -10.74
C LEU A 620 -35.27 -6.86 -10.99
N GLU A 621 -36.07 -6.42 -10.03
CA GLU A 621 -37.56 -6.39 -10.13
C GLU A 621 -38.15 -5.01 -9.88
#